data_AF-A0A924BE30-F1
#
_entry.id   AF-A0A924BE30-F1
#
_cell.length_a   1.000
_cell.length_b   1.000
_cell.length_c   1.000
_cell.angle_alpha   90.00
_cell.angle_beta   90.00
_cell.angle_gamma   90.00
#
_symmetry.space_group_name_H-M   'P 1'
#
loop_
_entity.id
_entity.type
_entity.pdbx_description
1 polymer ?
#
loop_
_entity_poly.entity_id
_entity_poly.type
_entity_poly.pdbx_seq_one_letter_code
_entity_poly.pdbx_strand_id
1 'polypeptide(L)'
;EELTDLVEEAVLAEFDRINERGGVLGAMETMYQRGKVQEESLHYEMLKHTGEYPIIGVNTFLSSTGSPTVVPSEVIRATEDEKQYQITMLAKLQAGNADKSPTLLKDLQQLAISNGNIFESLMEVSKYCSLGQITKALFEVGGQYRRNM
;
A
#
# COMPACT_ATOMS: atom_id res chain seq x y z
N GLU A 1 22.58 -25.90 -9.46
CA GLU A 1 21.95 -26.53 -8.29
C GLU A 1 22.41 -25.83 -7.01
N GLU A 2 23.71 -25.58 -6.82
CA GLU A 2 24.26 -24.87 -5.64
C GLU A 2 23.56 -23.55 -5.24
N LEU A 3 23.37 -22.58 -6.16
CA LEU A 3 22.67 -21.33 -5.82
C LEU A 3 21.21 -21.56 -5.40
N THR A 4 20.57 -22.60 -5.93
CA THR A 4 19.20 -22.95 -5.55
C THR A 4 19.17 -23.46 -4.12
N ASP A 5 20.08 -24.38 -3.77
CA ASP A 5 20.17 -24.97 -2.43
C ASP A 5 20.50 -23.90 -1.37
N LEU A 6 21.45 -23.00 -1.66
CA LEU A 6 21.83 -21.91 -0.76
C LEU A 6 20.67 -20.94 -0.50
N VAL A 7 19.90 -20.59 -1.54
CA VAL A 7 18.75 -19.69 -1.39
C VAL A 7 17.61 -20.38 -0.66
N GLU A 8 17.35 -21.66 -0.94
CA GLU A 8 16.35 -22.45 -0.23
C GLU A 8 16.66 -22.51 1.28
N GLU A 9 17.89 -22.87 1.65
CA GLU A 9 18.30 -22.93 3.06
C GLU A 9 18.17 -21.56 3.75
N ALA A 10 18.61 -20.48 3.09
CA ALA A 10 18.49 -19.13 3.63
C ALA A 10 17.02 -18.70 3.86
N VAL A 11 16.11 -19.08 2.96
CA VAL A 11 14.67 -18.81 3.10
C VAL A 11 14.06 -19.64 4.22
N LEU A 12 14.37 -20.93 4.32
CA LEU A 12 13.88 -21.79 5.41
C LEU A 12 14.33 -21.26 6.78
N ALA A 13 15.59 -20.84 6.90
CA ALA A 13 16.07 -20.22 8.14
C ALA A 13 15.35 -18.90 8.46
N GLU A 14 14.88 -18.14 7.46
CA GLU A 14 14.06 -16.95 7.69
C GLU A 14 12.66 -17.31 8.17
N PHE A 15 12.07 -18.40 7.67
CA PHE A 15 10.78 -18.89 8.15
C PHE A 15 10.86 -19.28 9.62
N ASP A 16 11.93 -19.95 10.06
CA ASP A 16 12.14 -20.27 11.47
C ASP A 16 12.24 -19.00 12.34
N ARG A 17 13.01 -17.99 11.89
CA ARG A 17 13.09 -16.69 12.59
C ARG A 17 11.73 -16.01 12.75
N ILE A 18 10.88 -16.06 11.72
CA ILE A 18 9.52 -15.50 11.79
C ILE A 18 8.65 -16.35 12.73
N ASN A 19 8.77 -17.67 12.67
CA ASN A 19 7.98 -18.59 13.49
C ASN A 19 8.27 -18.42 14.99
N GLU A 20 9.55 -18.27 15.38
CA GLU A 20 9.99 -17.98 16.76
C GLU A 20 9.39 -16.68 17.33
N ARG A 21 8.96 -15.76 16.47
CA ARG A 21 8.34 -14.46 16.83
C ARG A 21 6.82 -14.51 16.88
N GLY A 22 6.22 -15.71 16.94
CA GLY A 22 4.77 -15.87 16.93
C GLY A 22 4.18 -15.82 15.51
N GLY A 23 4.96 -16.27 14.52
CA GLY A 23 4.59 -16.24 13.11
C GLY A 23 4.56 -14.81 12.54
N VAL A 24 3.95 -14.67 11.35
CA VAL A 24 3.96 -13.40 10.61
C VAL A 24 3.32 -12.26 11.40
N LEU A 25 2.18 -12.50 12.07
CA LEU A 25 1.46 -11.47 12.83
C LEU A 25 2.26 -11.03 14.06
N GLY A 26 2.83 -11.96 14.83
CA GLY A 26 3.68 -11.60 15.97
C GLY A 26 4.95 -10.86 15.55
N ALA A 27 5.58 -11.28 14.46
CA ALA A 27 6.72 -10.57 13.87
C ALA A 27 6.35 -9.14 13.41
N MET A 28 5.14 -8.93 12.90
CA MET A 28 4.63 -7.61 12.53
C MET A 28 4.39 -6.72 13.75
N GLU A 29 3.95 -7.28 14.88
CA GLU A 29 3.79 -6.52 16.15
C GLU A 29 5.13 -5.97 16.66
N THR A 30 6.22 -6.74 16.54
CA THR A 30 7.58 -6.29 16.86
C THR A 30 8.28 -5.56 15.72
N MET A 31 7.58 -5.31 14.61
CA MET A 31 8.09 -4.68 13.39
C MET A 31 9.33 -5.34 12.77
N TYR A 32 9.48 -6.66 12.95
CA TYR A 32 10.66 -7.40 12.50
C TYR A 32 10.90 -7.23 11.00
N GLN A 33 9.88 -7.49 10.17
CA GLN A 33 10.00 -7.40 8.72
C GLN A 33 10.30 -5.95 8.29
N ARG A 34 9.63 -4.97 8.91
CA ARG A 34 9.82 -3.55 8.58
C ARG A 34 11.24 -3.09 8.95
N GLY A 35 11.72 -3.44 10.14
CA GLY A 35 13.07 -3.12 10.60
C GLY A 35 14.11 -3.72 9.67
N LYS A 36 13.99 -5.01 9.35
CA LYS A 36 14.91 -5.69 8.44
C LYS A 36 14.94 -5.07 7.04
N VAL A 37 13.79 -4.75 6.46
CA VAL A 37 13.74 -4.04 5.16
C VAL A 37 14.42 -2.66 5.24
N GLN A 38 14.24 -1.93 6.34
CA GLN A 38 14.89 -0.63 6.54
C GLN A 38 16.40 -0.75 6.72
N GLU A 39 16.87 -1.74 7.48
CA GLU A 39 18.28 -2.05 7.68
C GLU A 39 18.97 -2.41 6.36
N GLU A 40 18.39 -3.32 5.58
CA GLU A 40 18.92 -3.70 4.27
C GLU A 40 18.88 -2.54 3.27
N SER A 41 17.83 -1.72 3.31
CA SER A 41 17.76 -0.50 2.50
C SER A 41 18.87 0.49 2.87
N LEU A 42 19.15 0.67 4.16
CA LEU A 42 20.21 1.55 4.63
C LEU A 42 21.59 1.00 4.24
N HIS A 43 21.79 -0.31 4.40
CA HIS A 43 23.03 -0.98 4.00
C HIS A 43 23.30 -0.77 2.50
N TYR A 44 22.32 -1.06 1.65
CA TYR A 44 22.42 -0.84 0.21
C TYR A 44 22.72 0.62 -0.14
N GLU A 45 22.02 1.58 0.46
CA GLU A 45 22.26 3.00 0.20
C GLU A 45 23.66 3.43 0.69
N MET A 46 24.16 2.90 1.82
CA MET A 46 25.54 3.14 2.25
C MET A 46 26.56 2.59 1.25
N LEU A 47 26.39 1.36 0.74
CA LEU A 47 27.29 0.80 -0.26
C LEU A 47 27.27 1.60 -1.57
N LYS A 48 26.10 2.08 -1.98
CA LYS A 48 25.92 2.98 -3.12
C LYS A 48 26.61 4.32 -2.90
N HIS A 49 26.50 4.91 -1.71
CA HIS A 49 27.10 6.21 -1.40
C HIS A 49 28.61 6.14 -1.23
N THR A 50 29.13 5.07 -0.62
CA THR A 50 30.58 4.84 -0.45
C THR A 50 31.27 4.44 -1.75
N GLY A 51 30.52 3.87 -2.70
CA GLY A 51 31.05 3.38 -3.98
C GLY A 51 31.49 1.91 -3.93
N GLU A 52 31.36 1.25 -2.77
CA GLU A 52 31.63 -0.19 -2.63
C GLU A 52 30.73 -1.05 -3.52
N TYR A 53 29.49 -0.57 -3.76
CA TYR A 53 28.60 -1.14 -4.75
C TYR A 53 28.60 -0.28 -6.03
N PRO A 54 29.27 -0.70 -7.11
CA PRO A 54 29.43 0.12 -8.31
C PRO A 54 28.14 0.25 -9.10
N ILE A 55 27.67 1.48 -9.29
CA ILE A 55 26.51 1.84 -10.10
C ILE A 55 26.95 2.82 -11.19
N ILE A 56 26.92 2.32 -12.44
CA ILE A 56 27.34 3.03 -13.65
C ILE A 56 26.49 4.28 -13.83
N GLY A 57 27.15 5.44 -13.98
CA GLY A 57 26.48 6.74 -14.17
C GLY A 57 25.95 7.37 -12.88
N VAL A 58 26.14 6.73 -11.72
CA VAL A 58 25.71 7.25 -10.41
C VAL A 58 26.89 7.50 -9.48
N ASN A 59 27.70 6.48 -9.18
CA ASN A 59 28.88 6.61 -8.30
C ASN A 59 30.20 6.24 -8.98
N THR A 60 30.15 5.61 -10.16
CA THR A 60 31.31 5.26 -10.98
C THR A 60 30.99 5.44 -12.47
N PHE A 61 32.02 5.50 -13.32
CA PHE A 61 31.89 5.77 -14.76
C PHE A 61 31.06 7.05 -15.05
N LEU A 62 31.36 8.13 -14.34
CA LEU A 62 30.69 9.42 -14.51
C LEU A 62 31.21 10.15 -15.76
N SER A 63 30.31 10.83 -16.47
CA SER A 63 30.68 11.73 -17.56
C SER A 63 31.47 12.93 -17.03
N SER A 64 32.44 13.41 -17.81
CA SER A 64 33.23 14.61 -17.51
C SER A 64 32.40 15.89 -17.48
N THR A 65 31.22 15.89 -18.11
CA THR A 65 30.23 16.98 -18.08
C THR A 65 29.22 16.85 -16.93
N GLY A 66 29.37 15.85 -16.06
CA GLY A 66 28.38 15.46 -15.06
C GLY A 66 27.25 14.62 -15.65
N SER A 67 26.28 14.24 -14.81
CA SER A 67 25.04 13.59 -15.24
C SER A 67 23.90 14.61 -15.20
N PRO A 68 23.67 15.41 -16.26
CA PRO A 68 22.58 16.37 -16.27
C PRO A 68 21.25 15.63 -16.18
N THR A 69 20.44 15.97 -15.17
CA THR A 69 19.08 15.45 -15.04
C THR A 69 18.30 15.84 -16.29
N VAL A 70 17.91 14.85 -17.10
CA VAL A 70 17.02 15.07 -18.23
C VAL A 70 15.66 15.42 -17.67
N VAL A 71 15.33 16.71 -17.64
CA VAL A 71 13.99 17.15 -17.29
C VAL A 71 13.07 16.71 -18.44
N PRO A 72 12.08 15.84 -18.18
CA PRO A 72 11.14 15.45 -19.22
C PRO A 72 10.46 16.69 -19.79
N SER A 73 10.34 16.76 -21.11
CA SER A 73 9.65 17.88 -21.79
C SER A 73 8.18 17.97 -21.40
N GLU A 74 7.59 16.87 -20.96
CA GLU A 74 6.20 16.76 -20.54
C GLU A 74 6.09 15.91 -19.27
N VAL A 75 5.29 16.37 -18.32
CA VAL A 75 4.93 15.59 -17.13
C VAL A 75 3.44 15.32 -17.22
N ILE A 76 3.08 14.05 -17.37
CA ILE A 76 1.67 13.64 -17.40
C ILE A 76 1.09 13.82 -16.00
N ARG A 77 0.12 14.73 -15.88
CA ARG A 77 -0.63 15.02 -14.64
C ARG A 77 -2.11 15.13 -14.97
N ALA A 78 -2.95 14.87 -13.98
CA ALA A 78 -4.37 15.12 -14.11
C ALA A 78 -4.64 16.62 -14.35
N THR A 79 -5.44 16.88 -15.36
CA THR A 79 -5.94 18.21 -15.72
C THR A 79 -6.98 18.68 -14.70
N GLU A 80 -7.28 19.98 -14.69
CA GLU A 80 -8.32 20.52 -13.81
C GLU A 80 -9.71 20.03 -14.22
N ASP A 81 -9.96 19.91 -15.52
CA ASP A 81 -11.23 19.42 -16.06
C ASP A 81 -11.52 17.99 -15.61
N GLU A 82 -10.52 17.10 -15.60
CA GLU A 82 -10.65 15.73 -15.09
C GLU A 82 -11.02 15.70 -13.61
N LYS A 83 -10.42 16.57 -12.79
CA LYS A 83 -10.75 16.66 -11.35
C LYS A 83 -12.17 17.16 -11.16
N GLN A 84 -12.55 18.24 -11.86
CA GLN A 84 -13.89 18.82 -11.75
C GLN A 84 -14.96 17.84 -12.25
N TYR A 85 -14.64 17.06 -13.29
CA TYR A 85 -15.48 15.96 -13.76
C TYR A 85 -15.72 14.93 -12.64
N GLN A 86 -14.66 14.45 -11.98
CA GLN A 86 -14.79 13.47 -10.89
C GLN A 86 -15.60 14.01 -9.71
N ILE A 87 -15.40 15.27 -9.31
CA ILE A 87 -16.19 15.93 -8.25
C ILE A 87 -17.67 15.99 -8.63
N THR A 88 -17.96 16.38 -9.87
CA THR A 88 -19.33 16.50 -10.37
C THR A 88 -20.01 15.14 -10.47
N MET A 89 -19.31 14.12 -10.96
CA MET A 89 -19.81 12.75 -11.04
C MET A 89 -20.10 12.16 -9.67
N LEU A 90 -19.23 12.41 -8.69
CA LEU A 90 -19.44 11.99 -7.31
C LEU A 90 -20.68 12.64 -6.70
N ALA A 91 -20.86 13.94 -6.87
CA ALA A 91 -22.03 14.66 -6.38
C ALA A 91 -23.33 14.12 -7.00
N LYS A 92 -23.31 13.83 -8.31
CA LYS A 92 -24.45 13.22 -9.02
C LYS A 92 -24.77 11.82 -8.53
N LEU A 93 -23.76 10.97 -8.31
CA LEU A 93 -23.93 9.63 -7.74
C LEU A 93 -24.59 9.70 -6.36
N GLN A 94 -24.11 10.58 -5.50
CA GLN A 94 -24.64 10.75 -4.15
C GLN A 94 -26.08 11.28 -4.15
N ALA A 95 -26.37 12.28 -4.98
CA ALA A 95 -27.71 12.84 -5.11
C ALA A 95 -28.70 11.81 -5.70
N GLY A 96 -28.29 11.05 -6.71
CA GLY A 96 -29.12 10.05 -7.38
C GLY A 96 -29.48 8.84 -6.53
N ASN A 97 -28.71 8.56 -5.47
CA ASN A 97 -28.88 7.41 -4.59
C ASN A 97 -29.11 7.80 -3.12
N ALA A 98 -29.55 9.03 -2.87
CA ALA A 98 -29.70 9.57 -1.52
C ALA A 98 -30.77 8.85 -0.68
N ASP A 99 -31.74 8.23 -1.34
CA ASP A 99 -32.81 7.42 -0.75
C ASP A 99 -32.32 6.05 -0.27
N LYS A 100 -31.42 5.41 -1.01
CA LYS A 100 -30.92 4.04 -0.72
C LYS A 100 -29.66 4.03 0.14
N SER A 101 -28.77 5.00 -0.08
CA SER A 101 -27.43 4.98 0.53
C SER A 101 -27.43 4.86 2.06
N PRO A 102 -28.27 5.59 2.82
CA PRO A 102 -28.23 5.52 4.28
C PRO A 102 -28.57 4.11 4.82
N THR A 103 -29.58 3.46 4.23
CA THR A 103 -30.00 2.11 4.64
C THR A 103 -28.92 1.08 4.30
N LEU A 104 -28.42 1.10 3.07
CA LEU A 104 -27.37 0.17 2.61
C LEU A 104 -26.09 0.28 3.44
N LEU A 105 -25.65 1.49 3.78
CA LEU A 105 -24.47 1.70 4.62
C LEU A 105 -24.69 1.22 6.05
N LYS A 106 -25.89 1.42 6.61
CA LYS A 106 -26.23 0.94 7.94
C LYS A 106 -26.28 -0.59 8.00
N ASP A 107 -26.85 -1.23 6.98
CA ASP A 107 -26.89 -2.69 6.89
C ASP A 107 -25.48 -3.28 6.77
N LEU A 108 -24.61 -2.65 5.98
CA LEU A 108 -23.19 -3.01 5.90
C LEU A 108 -22.50 -2.93 7.26
N GLN A 109 -22.76 -1.87 8.02
CA GLN A 109 -22.22 -1.70 9.38
C GLN A 109 -22.72 -2.80 10.33
N GLN A 110 -24.03 -3.09 10.31
CA GLN A 110 -24.60 -4.16 11.14
C GLN A 110 -24.02 -5.53 10.77
N LEU A 111 -23.79 -5.78 9.48
CA LEU A 111 -23.18 -7.01 9.01
C LEU A 111 -21.73 -7.15 9.51
N ALA A 112 -20.96 -6.06 9.49
CA ALA A 112 -19.62 -6.03 10.05
C ALA A 112 -19.61 -6.29 11.56
N ILE A 113 -20.54 -5.69 12.32
CA ILE A 113 -20.67 -5.90 13.77
C ILE A 113 -21.08 -7.33 14.11
N SER A 114 -21.99 -7.91 13.32
CA SER A 114 -22.47 -9.29 13.50
C SER A 114 -21.50 -10.36 12.95
N ASN A 115 -20.30 -9.96 12.52
CA ASN A 115 -19.27 -10.83 11.97
C ASN A 115 -19.75 -11.66 10.75
N GLY A 116 -20.60 -11.06 9.92
CA GLY A 116 -21.10 -11.65 8.68
C GLY A 116 -20.17 -11.44 7.49
N ASN A 117 -20.57 -11.96 6.32
CA ASN A 117 -19.79 -11.81 5.08
C ASN A 117 -19.93 -10.40 4.49
N ILE A 118 -19.02 -9.51 4.88
CA ILE A 118 -18.99 -8.11 4.40
C ILE A 118 -18.86 -8.03 2.88
N PHE A 119 -18.08 -8.92 2.25
CA PHE A 119 -17.82 -8.84 0.81
C PHE A 119 -19.09 -9.07 -0.03
N GLU A 120 -19.98 -9.95 0.42
CA GLU A 120 -21.27 -10.18 -0.24
C GLU A 120 -22.13 -8.92 -0.21
N SER A 121 -22.18 -8.21 0.93
CA SER A 121 -22.90 -6.92 1.02
C SER A 121 -22.25 -5.84 0.16
N LEU A 122 -20.92 -5.82 0.04
CA LEU A 122 -20.23 -4.86 -0.83
C LEU A 122 -20.62 -4.97 -2.30
N MET A 123 -21.00 -6.17 -2.78
CA MET A 123 -21.50 -6.35 -4.15
C MET A 123 -22.76 -5.53 -4.42
N GLU A 124 -23.58 -5.28 -3.40
CA GLU A 124 -24.78 -4.46 -3.51
C GLU A 124 -24.52 -2.99 -3.20
N VAL A 125 -23.82 -2.71 -2.09
CA VAL A 125 -23.56 -1.34 -1.63
C VAL A 125 -22.75 -0.54 -2.66
N SER A 126 -21.78 -1.17 -3.34
CA SER A 126 -20.93 -0.51 -4.36
C SER A 126 -21.68 -0.01 -5.59
N LYS A 127 -22.91 -0.48 -5.84
CA LYS A 127 -23.76 0.01 -6.95
C LYS A 127 -24.32 1.40 -6.68
N TYR A 128 -24.44 1.79 -5.41
CA TYR A 128 -25.19 2.97 -5.00
C TYR A 128 -24.37 3.96 -4.19
N CYS A 129 -23.39 3.47 -3.42
CA CYS A 129 -22.57 4.28 -2.54
C CYS A 129 -21.17 4.47 -3.12
N SER A 130 -20.59 5.64 -2.90
CA SER A 130 -19.20 5.91 -3.28
C SER A 130 -18.20 5.17 -2.39
N LEU A 131 -16.98 4.98 -2.90
CA LEU A 131 -15.87 4.41 -2.14
C LEU A 131 -15.67 5.13 -0.79
N GLY A 132 -15.74 6.46 -0.77
CA GLY A 132 -15.59 7.25 0.44
C GLY A 132 -16.70 7.03 1.46
N GLN A 133 -17.95 6.86 1.01
CA GLN A 133 -19.08 6.56 1.90
C GLN A 133 -18.91 5.18 2.55
N ILE A 134 -18.55 4.17 1.76
CA ILE A 134 -18.33 2.80 2.21
C ILE A 134 -17.18 2.74 3.22
N THR A 135 -16.02 3.30 2.88
CA THR A 135 -14.83 3.30 3.74
C THR A 135 -15.12 4.01 5.06
N LYS A 136 -15.81 5.16 5.04
CA LYS A 136 -16.16 5.89 6.26
C LYS A 136 -17.12 5.08 7.14
N ALA A 137 -18.13 4.45 6.55
CA ALA A 137 -19.07 3.61 7.30
C ALA A 137 -18.36 2.44 7.97
N LEU A 138 -17.41 1.79 7.28
CA LEU A 138 -16.61 0.70 7.86
C LEU A 138 -15.61 1.19 8.93
N PHE A 139 -15.07 2.40 8.83
CA PHE A 139 -14.20 2.97 9.87
C PHE A 139 -14.93 3.20 11.20
N GLU A 140 -16.23 3.51 11.17
CA GLU A 140 -17.03 3.72 12.38
C GLU A 140 -17.21 2.43 13.20
N VAL A 141 -17.11 1.26 12.58
CA VAL A 141 -17.34 -0.05 13.22
C VAL A 141 -16.09 -0.94 13.30
N GLY A 142 -15.18 -0.85 12.34
CA GLY A 142 -13.95 -1.66 12.24
C GLY A 142 -12.68 -0.92 12.65
N GLY A 143 -12.78 0.38 12.94
CA GLY A 143 -11.63 1.22 13.27
C GLY A 143 -10.81 1.61 12.04
N GLN A 144 -9.74 2.37 12.29
CA GLN A 144 -8.79 2.80 11.28
C GLN A 144 -7.43 2.17 11.55
N TYR A 145 -6.68 1.88 10.49
CA TYR A 145 -5.31 1.44 10.63
C TYR A 145 -4.50 2.46 11.42
N ARG A 146 -3.88 2.01 12.52
CA ARG A 146 -2.95 2.81 13.30
C ARG A 146 -1.54 2.52 12.82
N ARG A 147 -0.79 3.56 12.47
CA ARG A 147 0.64 3.41 12.18
C ARG A 147 1.35 2.98 13.47
N ASN A 148 1.96 1.80 13.43
CA ASN A 148 2.93 1.40 14.43
C ASN A 148 4.23 2.18 14.13
N MET A 149 4.78 2.89 15.13
CA MET A 149 6.09 3.56 15.03
C MET A 149 7.18 2.63 15.49
#